data_AF-A0A956GIM4-F1
#
_entry.id   AF-A0A956GIM4-F1
#
_cell.length_a   1.000
_cell.length_b   1.000
_cell.length_c   1.000
_cell.angle_alpha   90.00
_cell.angle_beta   90.00
_cell.angle_gamma   90.00
#
_symmetry.space_group_name_H-M   'P 1'
#
loop_
_entity.id
_entity.type
_entity.pdbx_description
1 polymer ?
#
loop_
_entity_poly.entity_id
_entity_poly.type
_entity_poly.pdbx_seq_one_letter_code
_entity_poly.pdbx_strand_id
1 'polypeptide(L)'
;MARALPALALFVTLLAAGGCNKAQSRALMKEGNALYKAGKLGAARAKFEEAAKLEPRFALAHLHIGYACIGLAAGRAKAEKQTLLLRGAKAFRRYMVLSPSDGRGARFYLKTLLDAGRTKEATTFLEAEHKKRPRDVSVVQSLGMVASKAGRFEDALRWYEKRAALEPRDPKARYLVGTLVWEHLYHKRGKVIGKTRVDIANRGIVALKKAIALQPSYVEAVTYVNLLLRERALGHDDEAAKKADVAEADKWHKRAQQMLAAQSSASARAADDDKKKKVGH
;
A
#
# COMPACT_ATOMS: atom_id res chain seq x y z
N MET A 1 -53.90 35.62 37.36
CA MET A 1 -53.02 35.36 36.20
C MET A 1 -51.60 35.21 36.76
N ALA A 2 -50.78 34.19 36.53
CA ALA A 2 -50.63 33.26 35.42
C ALA A 2 -50.17 31.87 35.95
N ARG A 3 -50.59 30.79 35.27
CA ARG A 3 -50.14 29.41 35.52
C ARG A 3 -48.80 29.17 34.80
N ALA A 4 -47.80 28.69 35.52
CA ALA A 4 -46.56 28.16 34.95
C ALA A 4 -46.63 26.62 34.93
N LEU A 5 -46.50 26.01 33.75
CA LEU A 5 -46.24 24.60 33.46
C LEU A 5 -45.65 24.51 32.03
N PRO A 6 -44.88 23.49 31.64
CA PRO A 6 -43.74 22.85 32.33
C PRO A 6 -42.54 22.64 31.36
N ALA A 7 -41.32 23.05 31.73
CA ALA A 7 -40.12 22.80 30.90
C ALA A 7 -39.52 21.38 31.04
N LEU A 8 -40.11 20.50 31.88
CA LEU A 8 -39.51 19.23 32.28
C LEU A 8 -39.88 18.02 31.40
N ALA A 9 -40.93 18.12 30.56
CA ALA A 9 -41.43 16.99 29.76
C ALA A 9 -40.65 16.76 28.44
N LEU A 10 -39.88 17.75 27.97
CA LEU A 10 -39.15 17.63 26.70
C LEU A 10 -37.83 16.86 26.82
N PHE A 11 -37.25 16.73 28.02
CA PHE A 11 -35.93 16.10 28.20
C PHE A 11 -35.99 14.56 28.28
N VAL A 12 -37.12 13.99 28.73
CA VAL A 12 -37.31 12.54 28.89
C VAL A 12 -37.63 11.84 27.56
N THR A 13 -38.36 12.50 26.66
CA THR A 13 -38.74 11.94 25.35
C THR A 13 -37.56 11.84 24.37
N LEU A 14 -36.62 12.79 24.42
CA LEU A 14 -35.39 12.79 23.61
C LEU A 14 -34.44 11.64 23.98
N LEU A 15 -34.34 11.29 25.27
CA LEU A 15 -33.51 10.16 25.73
C LEU A 15 -34.11 8.80 25.33
N ALA A 16 -35.44 8.65 25.42
CA ALA A 16 -36.13 7.42 25.03
C ALA A 16 -36.04 7.15 23.52
N ALA A 17 -36.24 8.17 22.67
CA ALA A 17 -36.12 8.06 21.22
C ALA A 17 -34.69 7.69 20.78
N GLY A 18 -33.67 8.29 21.43
CA GLY A 18 -32.26 7.96 21.18
C GLY A 18 -31.89 6.53 21.59
N GLY A 19 -32.48 6.01 22.67
CA GLY A 19 -32.30 4.61 23.11
C GLY A 19 -32.87 3.59 22.14
N CYS A 20 -34.08 3.85 21.62
CA CYS A 20 -34.74 2.98 20.65
C CYS A 20 -33.94 2.88 19.33
N ASN A 21 -33.45 4.03 18.83
CA ASN A 21 -32.64 4.07 17.60
C ASN A 21 -31.34 3.25 17.73
N LYS A 22 -30.67 3.27 18.89
CA LYS A 22 -29.45 2.47 19.14
C LYS A 22 -29.73 0.97 19.15
N ALA A 23 -30.82 0.55 19.80
CA ALA A 23 -31.21 -0.87 19.84
C ALA A 23 -31.56 -1.37 18.43
N GLN A 24 -32.34 -0.60 17.67
CA GLN A 24 -32.69 -0.90 16.30
C GLN A 24 -31.46 -0.94 15.38
N SER A 25 -30.55 0.03 15.51
CA SER A 25 -29.28 0.05 14.75
C SER A 25 -28.43 -1.20 15.01
N ARG A 26 -28.32 -1.65 16.26
CA ARG A 26 -27.61 -2.90 16.61
C ARG A 26 -28.29 -4.15 16.04
N ALA A 27 -29.63 -4.19 16.03
CA ALA A 27 -30.37 -5.29 15.41
C ALA A 27 -30.11 -5.37 13.90
N LEU A 28 -30.16 -4.22 13.21
CA LEU A 28 -29.81 -4.11 11.79
C LEU A 28 -28.37 -4.54 11.51
N MET A 29 -27.42 -4.22 12.42
CA MET A 29 -26.04 -4.71 12.30
C MET A 29 -25.94 -6.23 12.42
N LYS A 30 -26.68 -6.85 13.35
CA LYS A 30 -26.70 -8.31 13.51
C LYS A 30 -27.26 -8.98 12.25
N GLU A 31 -28.36 -8.45 11.70
CA GLU A 31 -28.96 -8.92 10.46
C GLU A 31 -28.01 -8.76 9.26
N GLY A 32 -27.41 -7.58 9.12
CA GLY A 32 -26.41 -7.30 8.07
C GLY A 32 -25.21 -8.24 8.16
N ASN A 33 -24.71 -8.54 9.36
CA ASN A 33 -23.62 -9.49 9.56
C ASN A 33 -24.01 -10.92 9.15
N ALA A 34 -25.24 -11.35 9.46
CA ALA A 34 -25.76 -12.66 9.04
C ALA A 34 -25.85 -12.74 7.50
N LEU A 35 -26.38 -11.70 6.85
CA LEU A 35 -26.45 -11.59 5.40
C LEU A 35 -25.06 -11.59 4.75
N TYR A 36 -24.09 -10.90 5.36
CA TYR A 36 -22.71 -10.86 4.88
C TYR A 36 -22.07 -12.25 4.91
N LYS A 37 -22.22 -12.98 6.02
CA LYS A 37 -21.73 -14.38 6.14
C LYS A 37 -22.40 -15.32 5.13
N ALA A 38 -23.66 -15.07 4.80
CA ALA A 38 -24.39 -15.81 3.77
C ALA A 38 -24.05 -15.37 2.32
N GLY A 39 -23.07 -14.49 2.11
CA GLY A 39 -22.67 -14.00 0.78
C GLY A 39 -23.65 -13.01 0.14
N LYS A 40 -24.74 -12.64 0.83
CA LYS A 40 -25.77 -11.71 0.34
C LYS A 40 -25.32 -10.26 0.54
N LEU A 41 -24.21 -9.88 -0.11
CA LEU A 41 -23.50 -8.63 0.14
C LEU A 41 -24.33 -7.37 -0.14
N GLY A 42 -25.23 -7.40 -1.12
CA GLY A 42 -26.12 -6.29 -1.44
C GLY A 42 -27.12 -5.99 -0.31
N ALA A 43 -27.77 -7.04 0.19
CA ALA A 43 -28.70 -6.95 1.31
C ALA A 43 -27.96 -6.59 2.62
N ALA A 44 -26.78 -7.16 2.85
CA ALA A 44 -25.93 -6.81 3.98
C ALA A 44 -25.59 -5.31 3.99
N ARG A 45 -25.15 -4.77 2.84
CA ARG A 45 -24.86 -3.33 2.69
C ARG A 45 -26.06 -2.47 3.05
N ALA A 46 -27.26 -2.83 2.56
CA ALA A 46 -28.48 -2.07 2.85
C ALA A 46 -28.77 -1.99 4.36
N LYS A 47 -28.65 -3.12 5.08
CA LYS A 47 -28.82 -3.16 6.54
C LYS A 47 -27.78 -2.34 7.28
N PHE A 48 -26.53 -2.37 6.85
CA PHE A 48 -25.49 -1.51 7.44
C PHE A 48 -25.73 -0.02 7.16
N GLU A 49 -26.23 0.34 5.96
CA GLU A 49 -26.60 1.71 5.61
C GLU A 49 -27.81 2.20 6.43
N GLU A 50 -28.82 1.35 6.67
CA GLU A 50 -29.94 1.66 7.57
C GLU A 50 -29.47 1.85 9.02
N ALA A 51 -28.61 0.96 9.52
CA ALA A 51 -28.00 1.10 10.85
C ALA A 51 -27.25 2.42 11.00
N ALA A 52 -26.48 2.81 9.97
CA ALA A 52 -25.75 4.07 9.93
C ALA A 52 -26.64 5.32 9.79
N LYS A 53 -27.86 5.19 9.23
CA LYS A 53 -28.86 6.28 9.21
C LYS A 53 -29.44 6.52 10.59
N LEU A 54 -29.77 5.45 11.31
CA LEU A 54 -30.29 5.53 12.69
C LEU A 54 -29.22 6.00 13.68
N GLU A 55 -27.97 5.54 13.50
CA GLU A 55 -26.83 5.92 14.34
C GLU A 55 -25.63 6.36 13.47
N PRO A 56 -25.56 7.64 13.03
CA PRO A 56 -24.49 8.15 12.18
C PRO A 56 -23.08 8.12 12.80
N ARG A 57 -22.99 7.88 14.11
CA ARG A 57 -21.74 7.73 14.87
C ARG A 57 -21.38 6.28 15.17
N PHE A 58 -22.16 5.30 14.70
CA PHE A 58 -21.83 3.89 14.87
C PHE A 58 -20.70 3.49 13.92
N ALA A 59 -19.47 3.53 14.42
CA ALA A 59 -18.26 3.30 13.64
C ALA A 59 -18.29 1.96 12.88
N LEU A 60 -18.69 0.86 13.54
CA LEU A 60 -18.72 -0.47 12.92
C LEU A 60 -19.69 -0.58 11.75
N ALA A 61 -20.78 0.19 11.73
CA ALA A 61 -21.68 0.23 10.58
C ALA A 61 -20.94 0.72 9.33
N HIS A 62 -20.17 1.81 9.46
CA HIS A 62 -19.34 2.34 8.36
C HIS A 62 -18.23 1.37 7.94
N LEU A 63 -17.62 0.66 8.88
CA LEU A 63 -16.63 -0.39 8.56
C LEU A 63 -17.25 -1.48 7.68
N HIS A 64 -18.42 -2.00 8.06
CA HIS A 64 -19.08 -3.09 7.34
C HIS A 64 -19.70 -2.65 6.01
N ILE A 65 -20.16 -1.39 5.87
CA ILE A 65 -20.50 -0.80 4.56
C ILE A 65 -19.28 -0.88 3.63
N GLY A 66 -18.10 -0.48 4.13
CA GLY A 66 -16.85 -0.53 3.38
C GLY A 66 -16.51 -1.93 2.87
N TYR A 67 -16.59 -2.94 3.74
CA TYR A 67 -16.35 -4.34 3.34
C TYR A 67 -17.37 -4.86 2.34
N ALA A 68 -18.66 -4.61 2.56
CA ALA A 68 -19.71 -5.03 1.64
C ALA A 68 -19.53 -4.40 0.25
N CYS A 69 -19.12 -3.12 0.19
CA CYS A 69 -18.78 -2.44 -1.05
C CYS A 69 -17.59 -3.08 -1.78
N ILE A 70 -16.50 -3.41 -1.08
CA ILE A 70 -15.35 -4.09 -1.68
C ILE A 70 -15.76 -5.47 -2.22
N GLY A 71 -16.49 -6.26 -1.42
CA GLY A 71 -16.92 -7.59 -1.84
C GLY A 71 -17.85 -7.55 -3.05
N LEU A 72 -18.78 -6.58 -3.09
CA LEU A 72 -19.66 -6.37 -4.26
C LEU A 72 -18.90 -5.94 -5.51
N ALA A 73 -17.76 -5.27 -5.36
CA ALA A 73 -16.98 -4.76 -6.49
C ALA A 73 -16.22 -5.87 -7.24
N ALA A 74 -16.06 -7.04 -6.63
CA ALA A 74 -15.45 -8.20 -7.27
C ALA A 74 -16.29 -8.69 -8.45
N GLY A 75 -15.66 -8.94 -9.60
CA GLY A 75 -16.34 -9.43 -10.82
C GLY A 75 -17.26 -8.42 -11.52
N ARG A 76 -17.35 -7.18 -11.04
CA ARG A 76 -18.21 -6.15 -11.67
C ARG A 76 -17.51 -5.42 -12.80
N ALA A 77 -18.33 -4.91 -13.72
CA ALA A 77 -17.88 -4.00 -14.78
C ALA A 77 -17.20 -2.75 -14.20
N LYS A 78 -16.27 -2.16 -14.95
CA LYS A 78 -15.39 -1.07 -14.49
C LYS A 78 -16.14 0.10 -13.84
N ALA A 79 -17.25 0.56 -14.43
CA ALA A 79 -18.02 1.69 -13.92
C ALA A 79 -18.74 1.38 -12.59
N GLU A 80 -19.34 0.19 -12.49
CA GLU A 80 -20.01 -0.26 -11.27
C GLU A 80 -18.99 -0.52 -10.15
N LYS A 81 -17.89 -1.21 -10.48
CA LYS A 81 -16.75 -1.42 -9.59
C LYS A 81 -16.25 -0.10 -9.03
N GLN A 82 -16.05 0.91 -9.88
CA GLN A 82 -15.60 2.23 -9.46
C GLN A 82 -16.59 2.88 -8.47
N THR A 83 -17.89 2.82 -8.77
CA THR A 83 -18.94 3.37 -7.90
C THR A 83 -18.93 2.72 -6.52
N LEU A 84 -18.82 1.38 -6.49
CA LEU A 84 -18.75 0.61 -5.25
C LEU A 84 -17.49 0.93 -4.45
N LEU A 85 -16.33 1.01 -5.09
CA LEU A 85 -15.08 1.36 -4.41
C LEU A 85 -15.13 2.78 -3.83
N LEU A 86 -15.66 3.77 -4.56
CA LEU A 86 -15.81 5.13 -4.04
C LEU A 86 -16.76 5.20 -2.84
N ARG A 87 -17.85 4.42 -2.86
CA ARG A 87 -18.75 4.29 -1.71
C ARG A 87 -18.03 3.64 -0.51
N GLY A 88 -17.29 2.57 -0.76
CA GLY A 88 -16.49 1.90 0.27
C GLY A 88 -15.45 2.83 0.89
N ALA A 89 -14.73 3.60 0.06
CA ALA A 89 -13.76 4.60 0.53
C ALA A 89 -14.43 5.67 1.41
N LYS A 90 -15.60 6.18 1.02
CA LYS A 90 -16.37 7.13 1.85
C LYS A 90 -16.73 6.53 3.22
N ALA A 91 -17.12 5.27 3.25
CA ALA A 91 -17.45 4.55 4.48
C ALA A 91 -16.21 4.36 5.37
N PHE A 92 -15.07 3.92 4.82
CA PHE A 92 -13.82 3.80 5.59
C PHE A 92 -13.31 5.15 6.10
N ARG A 93 -13.46 6.23 5.33
CA ARG A 93 -13.15 7.59 5.79
C ARG A 93 -14.01 7.97 7.00
N ARG A 94 -15.30 7.64 6.99
CA ARG A 94 -16.19 7.89 8.12
C ARG A 94 -15.81 7.05 9.33
N TYR A 95 -15.51 5.77 9.13
CA TYR A 95 -15.02 4.87 10.19
C TYR A 95 -13.74 5.40 10.84
N MET A 96 -12.76 5.82 10.04
CA MET A 96 -11.49 6.40 10.53
C MET A 96 -11.71 7.65 11.40
N VAL A 97 -12.68 8.50 11.05
CA VAL A 97 -13.01 9.69 11.87
C VAL A 97 -13.69 9.29 13.19
N LEU A 98 -14.50 8.25 13.19
CA LEU A 98 -15.23 7.78 14.37
C LEU A 98 -14.39 6.88 15.30
N SER A 99 -13.33 6.27 14.78
CA SER A 99 -12.43 5.37 15.52
C SER A 99 -10.95 5.67 15.19
N PRO A 100 -10.44 6.86 15.58
CA PRO A 100 -9.10 7.33 15.17
C PRO A 100 -7.95 6.48 15.72
N SER A 101 -8.14 5.76 16.82
CA SER A 101 -7.15 4.82 17.37
C SER A 101 -7.08 3.50 16.60
N ASP A 102 -8.08 3.21 15.75
CA ASP A 102 -8.11 2.02 14.93
C ASP A 102 -7.49 2.26 13.55
N GLY A 103 -6.25 1.80 13.39
CA GLY A 103 -5.47 1.96 12.16
C GLY A 103 -6.09 1.28 10.92
N ARG A 104 -7.09 0.41 11.09
CA ARG A 104 -7.78 -0.24 9.96
C ARG A 104 -8.48 0.78 9.07
N GLY A 105 -9.08 1.82 9.63
CA GLY A 105 -9.82 2.82 8.86
C GLY A 105 -8.95 3.55 7.84
N ALA A 106 -7.79 4.06 8.27
CA ALA A 106 -6.81 4.70 7.40
C ALA A 106 -6.28 3.72 6.34
N ARG A 107 -5.94 2.50 6.74
CA ARG A 107 -5.43 1.46 5.84
C ARG A 107 -6.43 1.10 4.74
N PHE A 108 -7.68 0.82 5.11
CA PHE A 108 -8.72 0.47 4.15
C PHE A 108 -9.10 1.64 3.26
N TYR A 109 -9.21 2.86 3.82
CA TYR A 109 -9.47 4.05 3.02
C TYR A 109 -8.40 4.23 1.92
N LEU A 110 -7.12 4.20 2.29
CA LEU A 110 -6.02 4.33 1.35
C LEU A 110 -6.03 3.21 0.31
N LYS A 111 -6.16 1.95 0.73
CA LYS A 111 -6.21 0.81 -0.19
C LYS A 111 -7.35 0.96 -1.20
N THR A 112 -8.55 1.29 -0.73
CA THR A 112 -9.73 1.42 -1.60
C THR A 112 -9.59 2.59 -2.58
N LEU A 113 -8.99 3.72 -2.18
CA LEU A 113 -8.66 4.81 -3.11
C LEU A 113 -7.71 4.34 -4.22
N LEU A 114 -6.70 3.55 -3.87
CA LEU A 114 -5.75 3.03 -4.86
C LEU A 114 -6.38 1.99 -5.79
N ASP A 115 -7.28 1.15 -5.29
CA ASP A 115 -8.05 0.21 -6.11
C ASP A 115 -9.01 0.95 -7.06
N ALA A 116 -9.51 2.12 -6.64
CA ALA A 116 -10.34 3.02 -7.43
C ALA A 116 -9.54 3.97 -8.34
N GLY A 117 -8.21 3.85 -8.41
CA GLY A 117 -7.35 4.76 -9.19
C GLY A 117 -7.35 6.22 -8.74
N ARG A 118 -7.87 6.53 -7.54
CA ARG A 118 -7.94 7.89 -6.97
C ARG A 118 -6.62 8.30 -6.31
N THR A 119 -5.54 8.25 -7.07
CA THR A 119 -4.17 8.53 -6.59
C THR A 119 -4.00 9.96 -6.06
N LYS A 120 -4.71 10.95 -6.63
CA LYS A 120 -4.71 12.34 -6.14
C LYS A 120 -5.24 12.43 -4.71
N GLU A 121 -6.41 11.85 -4.43
CA GLU A 121 -6.99 11.84 -3.07
C GLU A 121 -6.11 11.06 -2.09
N ALA A 122 -5.55 9.92 -2.53
CA ALA A 122 -4.64 9.13 -1.71
C ALA A 122 -3.38 9.93 -1.34
N THR A 123 -2.86 10.74 -2.27
CA THR A 123 -1.72 11.64 -2.03
C THR A 123 -2.09 12.70 -1.00
N THR A 124 -3.21 13.43 -1.19
CA THR A 124 -3.64 14.46 -0.24
C THR A 124 -3.86 13.92 1.16
N PHE A 125 -4.45 12.72 1.27
CA PHE A 125 -4.62 12.04 2.56
C PHE A 125 -3.26 11.75 3.22
N LEU A 126 -2.32 11.18 2.48
CA LEU A 126 -1.00 10.84 2.99
C LEU A 126 -0.14 12.07 3.32
N GLU A 127 -0.25 13.16 2.55
CA GLU A 127 0.43 14.43 2.84
C GLU A 127 -0.05 15.03 4.17
N ALA A 128 -1.36 14.97 4.44
CA ALA A 128 -1.92 15.39 5.71
C ALA A 128 -1.41 14.52 6.88
N GLU A 129 -1.30 13.20 6.68
CA GLU A 129 -0.73 12.30 7.69
C GLU A 129 0.77 12.53 7.90
N HIS A 130 1.51 12.80 6.83
CA HIS A 130 2.93 13.13 6.86
C HIS A 130 3.20 14.44 7.58
N LYS A 131 2.33 15.44 7.43
CA LYS A 131 2.42 16.71 8.18
C LYS A 131 2.33 16.48 9.69
N LYS A 132 1.49 15.54 10.14
CA LYS A 132 1.35 15.17 11.56
C LYS A 132 2.53 14.31 12.05
N ARG A 133 3.04 13.44 11.19
CA ARG A 133 4.08 12.46 11.52
C ARG A 133 5.20 12.47 10.47
N PRO A 134 6.08 13.48 10.45
CA PRO A 134 7.04 13.69 9.36
C PRO A 134 8.15 12.63 9.23
N ARG A 135 8.28 11.76 10.23
CA ARG A 135 9.28 10.68 10.29
C ARG A 135 8.63 9.29 10.31
N ASP A 136 7.30 9.19 10.16
CA ASP A 136 6.61 7.91 10.07
C ASP A 136 6.93 7.25 8.73
N VAL A 137 7.81 6.25 8.80
CA VAL A 137 8.30 5.48 7.65
C VAL A 137 7.14 4.86 6.86
N SER A 138 6.07 4.40 7.53
CA SER A 138 4.93 3.81 6.84
C SER A 138 4.23 4.84 5.95
N VAL A 139 4.09 6.07 6.41
CA VAL A 139 3.48 7.16 5.63
C VAL A 139 4.39 7.57 4.46
N VAL A 140 5.69 7.73 4.70
CA VAL A 140 6.69 8.06 3.66
C VAL A 140 6.73 6.97 2.58
N GLN A 141 6.71 5.70 2.97
CA GLN A 141 6.66 4.57 2.03
C GLN A 141 5.36 4.59 1.22
N SER A 142 4.22 4.83 1.86
CA SER A 142 2.94 4.94 1.15
C SER A 142 2.95 6.09 0.14
N LEU A 143 3.53 7.25 0.46
CA LEU A 143 3.66 8.36 -0.49
C LEU A 143 4.47 7.97 -1.73
N GLY A 144 5.60 7.27 -1.55
CA GLY A 144 6.39 6.73 -2.66
C GLY A 144 5.61 5.74 -3.52
N MET A 145 4.87 4.82 -2.90
CA MET A 145 4.03 3.84 -3.60
C MET A 145 2.91 4.49 -4.40
N VAL A 146 2.20 5.47 -3.82
CA VAL A 146 1.12 6.19 -4.51
C VAL A 146 1.66 7.02 -5.67
N ALA A 147 2.79 7.70 -5.49
CA ALA A 147 3.44 8.44 -6.56
C ALA A 147 3.89 7.53 -7.71
N SER A 148 4.45 6.36 -7.39
CA SER A 148 4.85 5.33 -8.37
C SER A 148 3.64 4.85 -9.18
N LYS A 149 2.55 4.47 -8.50
CA LYS A 149 1.30 4.04 -9.16
C LYS A 149 0.66 5.15 -10.01
N ALA A 150 0.90 6.41 -9.67
CA ALA A 150 0.45 7.56 -10.44
C ALA A 150 1.37 7.91 -11.63
N GLY A 151 2.47 7.17 -11.83
CA GLY A 151 3.46 7.47 -12.87
C GLY A 151 4.30 8.72 -12.60
N ARG A 152 4.25 9.27 -11.38
CA ARG A 152 5.03 10.46 -10.97
C ARG A 152 6.39 10.00 -10.46
N PHE A 153 7.29 9.68 -11.39
CA PHE A 153 8.60 9.10 -11.10
C PHE A 153 9.42 9.94 -10.12
N GLU A 154 9.62 11.23 -10.40
CA GLU A 154 10.44 12.08 -9.51
C GLU A 154 9.84 12.19 -8.11
N ASP A 155 8.51 12.26 -7.98
CA ASP A 155 7.85 12.27 -6.67
C ASP A 155 8.10 10.96 -5.92
N ALA A 156 7.93 9.83 -6.60
CA ALA A 156 8.14 8.51 -6.02
C ALA A 156 9.59 8.34 -5.56
N LEU A 157 10.53 8.78 -6.38
CA LEU A 157 11.96 8.69 -6.11
C LEU A 157 12.35 9.55 -4.91
N ARG A 158 11.88 10.80 -4.83
CA ARG A 158 12.09 11.65 -3.65
C ARG A 158 11.57 11.02 -2.35
N TRP A 159 10.38 10.40 -2.38
CA TRP A 159 9.83 9.74 -1.20
C TRP A 159 10.58 8.47 -0.80
N TYR A 160 11.01 7.64 -1.74
CA TYR A 160 11.84 6.47 -1.42
C TYR A 160 13.26 6.84 -0.98
N GLU A 161 13.87 7.88 -1.54
CA GLU A 161 15.13 8.43 -1.03
C GLU A 161 14.97 8.96 0.40
N LYS A 162 13.87 9.65 0.70
CA LYS A 162 13.54 10.07 2.06
C LYS A 162 13.38 8.88 3.01
N ARG A 163 12.72 7.80 2.57
CA ARG A 163 12.64 6.55 3.34
C ARG A 163 14.04 5.99 3.64
N ALA A 164 14.89 5.89 2.62
CA ALA A 164 16.26 5.39 2.76
C ALA A 164 17.12 6.26 3.70
N ALA A 165 16.84 7.57 3.78
CA ALA A 165 17.47 8.47 4.75
C ALA A 165 16.96 8.28 6.18
N LEU A 166 15.66 7.99 6.36
CA LEU A 166 15.08 7.69 7.67
C LEU A 166 15.50 6.31 8.21
N GLU A 167 15.74 5.35 7.31
CA GLU A 167 16.13 3.97 7.64
C GLU A 167 17.53 3.64 7.08
N PRO A 168 18.61 4.28 7.56
CA PRO A 168 19.93 4.16 6.96
C PRO A 168 20.53 2.75 7.05
N ARG A 169 19.99 1.88 7.92
CA ARG A 169 20.41 0.48 8.09
C ARG A 169 19.46 -0.54 7.46
N ASP A 170 18.34 -0.12 6.87
CA ASP A 170 17.47 -1.03 6.13
C ASP A 170 17.95 -1.15 4.66
N PRO A 171 18.47 -2.32 4.23
CA PRO A 171 18.82 -2.52 2.84
C PRO A 171 17.61 -2.43 1.91
N LYS A 172 16.39 -2.79 2.37
CA LYS A 172 15.17 -2.78 1.55
C LYS A 172 14.78 -1.37 1.14
N ALA A 173 14.95 -0.38 2.01
CA ALA A 173 14.65 1.02 1.70
C ALA A 173 15.44 1.52 0.47
N ARG A 174 16.71 1.13 0.35
CA ARG A 174 17.56 1.47 -0.80
C ARG A 174 17.31 0.59 -2.02
N TYR A 175 16.97 -0.67 -1.80
CA TYR A 175 16.54 -1.57 -2.86
C TYR A 175 15.33 -1.01 -3.63
N LEU A 176 14.33 -0.46 -2.93
CA LEU A 176 13.15 0.16 -3.58
C LEU A 176 13.50 1.34 -4.49
N VAL A 177 14.54 2.12 -4.14
CA VAL A 177 15.05 3.18 -5.02
C VAL A 177 15.58 2.58 -6.32
N GLY A 178 16.41 1.52 -6.21
CA GLY A 178 16.95 0.82 -7.36
C GLY A 178 15.87 0.21 -8.27
N THR A 179 14.87 -0.47 -7.70
CA THR A 179 13.80 -1.09 -8.48
C THR A 179 12.91 -0.05 -9.16
N LEU A 180 12.60 1.07 -8.49
CA LEU A 180 11.84 2.17 -9.09
C LEU A 180 12.58 2.77 -10.29
N VAL A 181 13.89 3.00 -10.15
CA VAL A 181 14.74 3.51 -11.24
C VAL A 181 14.74 2.54 -12.41
N TRP A 182 14.90 1.24 -12.14
CA TRP A 182 14.90 0.23 -13.20
C TRP A 182 13.55 0.18 -13.92
N GLU A 183 12.44 0.12 -13.18
CA GLU A 183 11.09 0.10 -13.75
C GLU A 183 10.85 1.33 -14.66
N HIS A 184 11.27 2.51 -14.21
CA HIS A 184 11.17 3.73 -14.99
C HIS A 184 11.97 3.66 -16.29
N LEU A 185 13.25 3.27 -16.22
CA LEU A 185 14.11 3.23 -17.40
C LEU A 185 13.67 2.15 -18.39
N TYR A 186 13.31 0.97 -17.90
CA TYR A 186 12.86 -0.15 -18.71
C TYR A 186 11.62 0.20 -19.53
N HIS A 187 10.58 0.77 -18.90
CA HIS A 187 9.34 1.17 -19.57
C HIS A 187 9.45 2.46 -20.38
N LYS A 188 10.55 3.20 -20.25
CA LYS A 188 10.85 4.44 -21.00
C LYS A 188 12.07 4.29 -21.90
N ARG A 189 12.43 3.06 -22.31
CA ARG A 189 13.41 2.81 -23.38
C ARG A 189 13.01 3.62 -24.63
N GLY A 190 13.98 4.32 -25.22
CA GLY A 190 13.78 5.25 -26.34
C GLY A 190 13.15 6.61 -25.99
N LYS A 191 12.59 6.80 -24.78
CA LYS A 191 12.02 8.09 -24.35
C LYS A 191 12.93 8.86 -23.39
N VAL A 192 13.63 8.16 -22.52
CA VAL A 192 14.64 8.73 -21.61
C VAL A 192 16.00 8.36 -22.17
N ILE A 193 16.74 9.26 -22.78
CA ILE A 193 17.97 8.93 -23.53
C ILE A 193 19.18 9.74 -23.06
N GLY A 194 20.36 9.40 -23.60
CA GLY A 194 21.60 10.13 -23.37
C GLY A 194 21.94 10.29 -21.89
N LYS A 195 22.52 11.44 -21.55
CA LYS A 195 22.93 11.80 -20.19
C LYS A 195 21.81 11.65 -19.15
N THR A 196 20.56 12.01 -19.48
CA THR A 196 19.43 11.87 -18.54
C THR A 196 19.22 10.41 -18.15
N ARG A 197 19.34 9.48 -19.10
CA ARG A 197 19.27 8.04 -18.83
C ARG A 197 20.40 7.59 -17.90
N VAL A 198 21.61 8.06 -18.17
CA VAL A 198 22.80 7.76 -17.37
C VAL A 198 22.65 8.24 -15.93
N ASP A 199 22.21 9.50 -15.74
CA ASP A 199 22.04 10.11 -14.43
C ASP A 199 20.98 9.40 -13.59
N ILE A 200 19.84 9.04 -14.22
CA ILE A 200 18.80 8.27 -13.56
C ILE A 200 19.31 6.87 -13.16
N ALA A 201 20.00 6.16 -14.07
CA ALA A 201 20.56 4.84 -13.78
C ALA A 201 21.57 4.89 -12.62
N ASN A 202 22.41 5.94 -12.58
CA ASN A 202 23.39 6.17 -11.53
C ASN A 202 22.75 6.22 -10.14
N ARG A 203 21.63 6.92 -9.97
CA ARG A 203 20.90 7.01 -8.69
C ARG A 203 20.51 5.62 -8.18
N GLY A 204 19.95 4.79 -9.07
CA GLY A 204 19.55 3.42 -8.74
C GLY A 204 20.73 2.50 -8.41
N ILE A 205 21.81 2.56 -9.21
CA ILE A 205 23.03 1.76 -8.99
C ILE A 205 23.66 2.09 -7.63
N VAL A 206 23.79 3.39 -7.30
CA VAL A 206 24.35 3.83 -6.01
C VAL A 206 23.50 3.33 -4.85
N ALA A 207 22.18 3.42 -4.94
CA ALA A 207 21.28 2.92 -3.90
C ALA A 207 21.42 1.40 -3.72
N LEU A 208 21.44 0.62 -4.79
CA LEU A 208 21.57 -0.84 -4.73
C LEU A 208 22.94 -1.28 -4.20
N LYS A 209 24.03 -0.63 -4.61
CA LYS A 209 25.37 -0.94 -4.07
C LYS A 209 25.41 -0.70 -2.55
N LYS A 210 24.75 0.35 -2.05
CA LYS A 210 24.59 0.57 -0.60
C LYS A 210 23.70 -0.50 0.06
N ALA A 211 22.64 -0.98 -0.60
CA ALA A 211 21.83 -2.08 -0.08
C ALA A 211 22.65 -3.37 0.04
N ILE A 212 23.48 -3.68 -0.95
CA ILE A 212 24.38 -4.85 -0.96
C ILE A 212 25.47 -4.72 0.12
N ALA A 213 25.98 -3.52 0.36
CA ALA A 213 26.93 -3.29 1.45
C ALA A 213 26.32 -3.56 2.83
N LEU A 214 25.02 -3.26 3.03
CA LEU A 214 24.29 -3.56 4.26
C LEU A 214 23.91 -5.04 4.38
N GLN A 215 23.61 -5.69 3.26
CA GLN A 215 23.26 -7.10 3.19
C GLN A 215 23.97 -7.77 2.00
N PRO A 216 25.18 -8.31 2.20
CA PRO A 216 25.96 -8.93 1.11
C PRO A 216 25.31 -10.13 0.44
N SER A 217 24.35 -10.78 1.12
CA SER A 217 23.54 -11.90 0.62
C SER A 217 22.32 -11.48 -0.19
N TYR A 218 22.10 -10.17 -0.43
CA TYR A 218 20.89 -9.66 -1.08
C TYR A 218 20.91 -9.85 -2.61
N VAL A 219 20.58 -11.07 -3.06
CA VAL A 219 20.65 -11.51 -4.46
C VAL A 219 19.81 -10.62 -5.39
N GLU A 220 18.63 -10.21 -4.95
CA GLU A 220 17.75 -9.35 -5.72
C GLU A 220 18.43 -8.01 -6.01
N ALA A 221 19.07 -7.39 -5.01
CA ALA A 221 19.79 -6.13 -5.22
C ALA A 221 20.96 -6.29 -6.20
N VAL A 222 21.73 -7.38 -6.11
CA VAL A 222 22.82 -7.73 -7.05
C VAL A 222 22.27 -7.86 -8.48
N THR A 223 21.11 -8.50 -8.63
CA THR A 223 20.44 -8.69 -9.93
C THR A 223 20.06 -7.36 -10.56
N TYR A 224 19.47 -6.45 -9.79
CA TYR A 224 19.09 -5.12 -10.29
C TYR A 224 20.29 -4.21 -10.60
N VAL A 225 21.46 -4.38 -9.96
CA VAL A 225 22.68 -3.66 -10.35
C VAL A 225 23.09 -4.03 -11.77
N ASN A 226 23.12 -5.33 -12.11
CA ASN A 226 23.38 -5.79 -13.48
C ASN A 226 22.37 -5.17 -14.46
N LEU A 227 21.07 -5.23 -14.15
CA LEU A 227 20.06 -4.70 -15.05
C LEU A 227 20.20 -3.18 -15.27
N LEU A 228 20.48 -2.42 -14.22
CA LEU A 228 20.66 -0.97 -14.34
C LEU A 228 21.94 -0.57 -15.05
N LEU A 229 23.03 -1.33 -14.95
CA LEU A 229 24.23 -1.09 -15.75
C LEU A 229 23.94 -1.25 -17.24
N ARG A 230 23.12 -2.23 -17.62
CA ARG A 230 22.65 -2.37 -19.01
C ARG A 230 21.75 -1.22 -19.44
N GLU A 231 20.87 -0.74 -18.56
CA GLU A 231 20.07 0.45 -18.86
C GLU A 231 20.93 1.72 -18.99
N ARG A 232 21.99 1.84 -18.19
CA ARG A 232 22.95 2.96 -18.23
C ARG A 232 23.77 2.95 -19.52
N ALA A 233 24.21 1.77 -19.98
CA ALA A 233 24.89 1.58 -21.26
C ALA A 233 24.08 2.15 -22.45
N LEU A 234 22.75 1.98 -22.45
CA LEU A 234 21.87 2.53 -23.51
C LEU A 234 21.83 4.07 -23.53
N GLY A 235 22.34 4.74 -22.49
CA GLY A 235 22.41 6.19 -22.39
C GLY A 235 23.79 6.78 -22.71
N HIS A 236 24.82 5.96 -22.83
CA HIS A 236 26.16 6.44 -23.18
C HIS A 236 26.27 6.71 -24.69
N ASP A 237 26.91 7.81 -25.05
CA ASP A 237 27.29 8.09 -26.44
C ASP A 237 28.63 7.42 -26.79
N ASP A 238 29.55 7.38 -25.82
CA ASP A 238 30.87 6.77 -25.94
C ASP A 238 30.84 5.24 -25.87
N GLU A 239 31.49 4.61 -26.84
CA GLU A 239 31.53 3.15 -26.98
C GLU A 239 32.36 2.48 -25.87
N ALA A 240 33.39 3.15 -25.34
CA ALA A 240 34.18 2.62 -24.24
C ALA A 240 33.35 2.56 -22.95
N ALA A 241 32.58 3.60 -22.64
CA ALA A 241 31.66 3.64 -21.51
C ALA A 241 30.56 2.56 -21.60
N LYS A 242 29.99 2.35 -22.80
CA LYS A 242 29.04 1.25 -23.04
C LYS A 242 29.66 -0.11 -22.73
N LYS A 243 30.85 -0.38 -23.26
CA LYS A 243 31.57 -1.65 -23.03
C LYS A 243 31.93 -1.84 -21.57
N ALA A 244 32.34 -0.78 -20.87
CA ALA A 244 32.63 -0.82 -19.44
C ALA A 244 31.39 -1.20 -18.62
N ASP A 245 30.23 -0.60 -18.91
CA ASP A 245 28.97 -0.92 -18.25
C ASP A 245 28.52 -2.36 -18.51
N VAL A 246 28.63 -2.83 -19.76
CA VAL A 246 28.28 -4.21 -20.13
C VAL A 246 29.20 -5.21 -19.41
N ALA A 247 30.51 -4.99 -19.43
CA ALA A 247 31.47 -5.86 -18.77
C ALA A 247 31.27 -5.89 -17.25
N GLU A 248 30.96 -4.75 -16.64
CA GLU A 248 30.62 -4.71 -15.21
C GLU A 248 29.29 -5.42 -14.95
N ALA A 249 28.27 -5.24 -15.79
CA ALA A 249 26.98 -5.93 -15.67
C ALA A 249 27.15 -7.46 -15.71
N ASP A 250 28.01 -7.98 -16.59
CA ASP A 250 28.32 -9.40 -16.69
C ASP A 250 28.91 -9.97 -15.39
N LYS A 251 29.79 -9.21 -14.71
CA LYS A 251 30.33 -9.59 -13.39
C LYS A 251 29.21 -9.68 -12.34
N TRP A 252 28.33 -8.69 -12.29
CA TRP A 252 27.18 -8.68 -11.37
C TRP A 252 26.20 -9.82 -11.67
N HIS A 253 25.96 -10.11 -12.94
CA HIS A 253 25.13 -11.23 -13.36
C HIS A 253 25.71 -12.58 -12.92
N LYS A 254 27.00 -12.81 -13.19
CA LYS A 254 27.71 -14.01 -12.75
C LYS A 254 27.67 -14.17 -11.23
N ARG A 255 27.88 -13.07 -10.49
CA ARG A 255 27.76 -13.06 -9.03
C ARG A 255 26.36 -13.47 -8.57
N ALA A 256 25.30 -12.92 -9.18
CA ALA A 256 23.92 -13.30 -8.84
C ALA A 256 23.66 -14.80 -9.08
N GLN A 257 24.11 -15.34 -10.21
CA GLN A 257 24.00 -16.78 -10.51
C GLN A 257 24.72 -17.66 -9.48
N GLN A 258 25.94 -17.28 -9.09
CA GLN A 258 26.69 -18.00 -8.06
C GLN A 258 25.98 -17.97 -6.70
N MET A 259 25.40 -16.83 -6.32
CA MET A 259 24.64 -16.73 -5.07
C MET A 259 23.38 -17.60 -5.09
N LEU A 260 22.65 -17.64 -6.21
CA LEU A 260 21.47 -18.50 -6.37
C LEU A 260 21.84 -19.99 -6.31
N ALA A 261 22.94 -20.40 -6.96
CA ALA A 261 23.45 -21.76 -6.89
C ALA A 261 23.88 -22.16 -5.47
N ALA A 262 24.50 -21.23 -4.74
CA ALA A 262 24.85 -21.46 -3.34
C ALA A 262 23.60 -21.64 -2.45
N GLN A 263 22.57 -20.81 -2.64
CA GLN A 263 21.30 -20.92 -1.90
C GLN A 263 20.57 -22.23 -2.17
N SER A 264 20.48 -22.66 -3.43
CA SER A 264 19.84 -23.92 -3.80
C SER A 264 20.56 -25.12 -3.19
N SER A 265 21.89 -25.16 -3.28
CA SER A 265 22.69 -26.23 -2.68
C SER A 265 22.54 -26.30 -1.15
N ALA A 266 22.48 -25.15 -0.46
CA ALA A 266 22.25 -25.08 0.97
C ALA A 266 20.84 -25.59 1.36
N SER A 267 19.80 -25.22 0.61
CA SER A 267 18.45 -25.72 0.84
C SER A 267 18.33 -27.24 0.64
N ALA A 268 19.02 -27.80 -0.36
CA ALA A 268 19.03 -29.22 -0.62
C ALA A 268 19.69 -30.01 0.52
N ARG A 269 20.81 -29.50 1.05
CA ARG A 269 21.48 -30.10 2.23
C ARG A 269 20.59 -30.05 3.47
N ALA A 270 19.96 -28.91 3.76
CA ALA A 270 19.07 -28.77 4.91
C ALA A 270 17.86 -29.72 4.84
N ALA A 271 17.30 -29.95 3.64
CA ALA A 271 16.22 -30.90 3.44
C ALA A 271 16.67 -32.36 3.62
N ASP A 272 17.90 -32.70 3.23
CA ASP A 272 18.46 -34.04 3.43
C ASP A 272 18.75 -34.32 4.92
N ASP A 273 19.24 -33.33 5.65
CA ASP A 273 19.47 -33.42 7.09
C ASP A 273 18.17 -33.57 7.89
N ASP A 274 17.09 -32.86 7.49
CA ASP A 274 15.77 -33.01 8.12
C ASP A 274 15.14 -34.39 7.85
N LYS A 275 15.35 -34.96 6.66
CA LYS A 275 14.95 -36.34 6.35
C LYS A 275 15.70 -37.35 7.20
N LYS A 276 17.02 -37.21 7.34
CA LYS A 276 17.83 -38.13 8.17
C LYS A 276 17.43 -38.09 9.65
N LYS A 277 17.08 -36.91 10.18
CA LYS A 277 16.56 -36.78 11.55
C LYS A 277 15.20 -37.45 11.76
N LYS A 278 14.33 -37.45 10.75
CA LYS A 278 12.99 -38.07 10.82
C LYS A 278 12.98 -39.59 10.67
N VAL A 279 14.01 -40.18 10.06
CA VAL A 279 14.14 -41.64 9.87
C VAL A 279 14.88 -42.30 11.04
N GLY A 280 15.56 -41.52 11.88
CA GLY A 280 16.30 -41.99 13.07
C GLY A 280 15.53 -41.92 14.39
N HIS A 281 14.19 -41.93 14.38
CA HIS A 281 13.32 -42.06 15.56
C HIS A 281 12.31 -43.17 15.35
#